data_AF-A0A534TC16-F1
#
_entry.id   AF-A0A534TC16-F1
#
_cell.length_a   1.000
_cell.length_b   1.000
_cell.length_c   1.000
_cell.angle_alpha   90.00
_cell.angle_beta   90.00
_cell.angle_gamma   90.00
#
_symmetry.space_group_name_H-M   'P 1'
#
loop_
_entity.id
_entity.type
_entity.pdbx_description
1 polymer ?
#
loop_
_entity_poly.entity_id
_entity_poly.type
_entity_poly.pdbx_seq_one_letter_code
_entity_poly.pdbx_strand_id
1 'polypeptide(L)'
;MVQLPALNTPQFDWSRSRMPRKAQPVPPIFQPEVAARAIVWAADHAPRELYVGWPTVKAIVGNKIAAGYADRRLATIGYDAQQTDVPEDPCRSSNLWRPLAGDHGAHGRFDDLARARSLQLWLATRRRSIAATIALAAIVMAALRLRSRVAA
;
A
#
# COMPACT_ATOMS: atom_id res chain seq x y z
N MET A 1 12.39 -7.77 -1.08
CA MET A 1 10.95 -8.08 -1.22
C MET A 1 10.12 -6.81 -1.05
N VAL A 2 9.15 -6.56 -1.94
CA VAL A 2 8.24 -5.41 -1.85
C VAL A 2 6.89 -5.91 -1.35
N GLN A 3 6.45 -5.39 -0.20
CA GLN A 3 5.16 -5.74 0.42
C GLN A 3 4.14 -4.70 -0.02
N LEU A 4 3.21 -5.10 -0.88
CA LEU A 4 2.25 -4.20 -1.51
C LEU A 4 0.97 -4.04 -0.67
N PRO A 5 0.26 -2.91 -0.79
CA PRO A 5 -1.06 -2.74 -0.20
C PRO A 5 -2.12 -3.29 -1.17
N ALA A 6 -3.39 -3.09 -0.84
CA ALA A 6 -4.48 -3.26 -1.78
C ALA A 6 -4.34 -2.28 -2.97
N LEU A 7 -4.38 -2.79 -4.20
CA LEU A 7 -4.17 -2.03 -5.42
C LEU A 7 -5.40 -2.02 -6.33
N ASN A 8 -5.63 -0.90 -7.00
CA ASN A 8 -6.63 -0.75 -8.05
C ASN A 8 -6.11 -1.32 -9.38
N THR A 9 -6.06 -2.65 -9.50
CA THR A 9 -5.72 -3.32 -10.77
C THR A 9 -6.96 -4.01 -11.37
N PRO A 10 -6.95 -4.34 -12.67
CA PRO A 10 -8.03 -5.07 -13.33
C PRO A 10 -8.30 -6.47 -12.76
N GLN A 11 -7.49 -6.94 -11.80
CA GLN A 11 -7.60 -8.29 -11.23
C GLN A 11 -9.02 -8.63 -10.75
N PHE A 12 -9.75 -7.66 -10.22
CA PHE A 12 -11.09 -7.88 -9.69
C PHE A 12 -12.19 -7.95 -10.77
N ASP A 13 -11.86 -7.66 -12.02
CA ASP A 13 -12.79 -7.68 -13.15
C ASP A 13 -12.71 -8.99 -13.95
N TRP A 14 -11.51 -9.55 -14.07
CA TRP A 14 -11.27 -10.76 -14.88
C TRP A 14 -10.87 -12.01 -14.09
N SER A 15 -10.48 -11.92 -12.81
CA SER A 15 -10.14 -13.12 -12.02
C SER A 15 -11.40 -13.91 -11.71
N ARG A 16 -11.34 -15.24 -11.77
CA ARG A 16 -12.48 -16.08 -11.39
C ARG A 16 -12.78 -15.89 -9.89
N SER A 17 -13.99 -15.43 -9.58
CA SER A 17 -14.51 -15.36 -8.21
C SER A 17 -15.57 -16.44 -8.02
N ARG A 18 -15.66 -16.98 -6.80
CA ARG A 18 -16.79 -17.81 -6.32
C ARG A 18 -17.50 -17.15 -5.14
N MET A 19 -17.19 -15.87 -4.86
CA MET A 19 -17.86 -15.10 -3.83
C MET A 19 -19.26 -14.70 -4.31
N PRO A 20 -20.25 -14.58 -3.40
CA PRO A 20 -21.61 -14.20 -3.76
C PRO A 20 -21.72 -12.76 -4.26
N ARG A 21 -20.79 -11.89 -3.88
CA ARG A 21 -20.73 -10.48 -4.29
C ARG A 21 -19.42 -10.16 -5.01
N LYS A 22 -19.42 -9.10 -5.81
CA LYS A 22 -18.25 -8.69 -6.61
C LYS A 22 -17.05 -8.44 -5.70
N ALA A 23 -15.93 -9.08 -6.05
CA ALA A 23 -14.68 -9.01 -5.30
C ALA A 23 -14.08 -7.60 -5.33
N GLN A 24 -13.49 -7.12 -4.24
CA GLN A 24 -12.78 -5.83 -4.19
C GLN A 24 -11.49 -5.91 -3.38
N PRO A 25 -10.54 -4.98 -3.60
CA PRO A 25 -9.42 -4.80 -2.71
C PRO A 25 -9.90 -4.31 -1.34
N VAL A 26 -9.32 -4.82 -0.25
CA VAL A 26 -9.65 -4.33 1.10
C VAL A 26 -9.17 -2.88 1.25
N PRO A 27 -10.05 -1.92 1.56
CA PRO A 27 -9.64 -0.52 1.70
C PRO A 27 -8.62 -0.30 2.83
N PRO A 28 -7.75 0.71 2.71
CA PRO A 28 -7.69 1.70 1.65
C PRO A 28 -6.97 1.17 0.39
N ILE A 29 -7.51 1.56 -0.77
CA ILE A 29 -7.04 1.15 -2.10
C ILE A 29 -6.01 2.17 -2.60
N PHE A 30 -4.94 1.71 -3.25
CA PHE A 30 -3.93 2.55 -3.88
C PHE A 30 -3.90 2.34 -5.39
N GLN A 31 -3.56 3.39 -6.12
CA GLN A 31 -3.37 3.27 -7.57
C GLN A 31 -2.12 2.43 -7.91
N PRO A 32 -2.10 1.72 -9.06
CA PRO A 32 -0.98 0.89 -9.51
C PRO A 32 0.37 1.62 -9.53
N GLU A 33 0.39 2.92 -9.79
CA GLU A 33 1.62 3.72 -9.83
C GLU A 33 2.31 3.81 -8.46
N VAL A 34 1.56 3.62 -7.36
CA VAL A 34 2.17 3.54 -6.02
C VAL A 34 3.04 2.29 -5.91
N ALA A 35 2.56 1.15 -6.43
CA ALA A 35 3.34 -0.07 -6.51
C ALA A 35 4.50 0.09 -7.50
N ALA A 36 4.25 0.64 -8.69
CA ALA A 36 5.27 0.84 -9.72
C ALA A 36 6.46 1.68 -9.19
N ARG A 37 6.19 2.83 -8.57
CA ARG A 37 7.24 3.67 -7.98
C ARG A 37 8.00 2.95 -6.86
N ALA A 38 7.32 2.16 -6.04
CA ALA A 38 7.96 1.41 -4.97
C ALA A 38 8.87 0.31 -5.51
N ILE A 39 8.43 -0.41 -6.55
CA ILE A 39 9.19 -1.47 -7.20
C ILE A 39 10.43 -0.90 -7.89
N VAL A 40 10.28 0.17 -8.68
CA VAL A 40 11.41 0.85 -9.32
C VAL A 40 12.42 1.34 -8.28
N TRP A 41 11.96 2.04 -7.24
CA TRP A 41 12.85 2.49 -6.17
C TRP A 41 13.57 1.32 -5.48
N ALA A 42 12.88 0.21 -5.22
CA ALA A 42 13.48 -0.97 -4.61
C ALA A 42 14.50 -1.66 -5.53
N ALA A 43 14.29 -1.65 -6.84
CA ALA A 43 15.26 -2.17 -7.81
C ALA A 43 16.58 -1.39 -7.74
N ASP A 44 16.51 -0.06 -7.64
CA ASP A 44 17.71 0.81 -7.58
C ASP A 44 18.43 0.75 -6.22
N HIS A 45 17.71 0.49 -5.13
CA HIS A 45 18.25 0.59 -3.76
C HIS A 45 18.46 -0.77 -3.06
N ALA A 46 17.99 -1.86 -3.67
CA ALA A 46 18.06 -3.24 -3.18
C ALA A 46 17.77 -3.42 -1.66
N PRO A 47 16.68 -2.87 -1.11
CA PRO A 47 16.34 -3.11 0.29
C PRO A 47 15.92 -4.57 0.49
N ARG A 48 16.25 -5.15 1.66
CA ARG A 48 15.76 -6.49 2.04
C ARG A 48 14.23 -6.55 2.02
N GLU A 49 13.58 -5.57 2.64
CA GLU A 49 12.13 -5.39 2.63
C GLU A 49 11.75 -3.92 2.43
N LEU A 50 10.70 -3.68 1.65
CA LEU A 50 10.04 -2.38 1.51
C LEU A 50 8.55 -2.55 1.74
N TYR A 51 8.01 -1.90 2.78
CA TYR A 51 6.58 -1.87 3.05
C TYR A 51 5.95 -0.66 2.35
N VAL A 52 4.88 -0.91 1.58
CA VAL A 52 4.26 0.09 0.73
C VAL A 52 2.85 0.40 1.25
N GLY A 53 2.68 1.60 1.78
CA GLY A 53 1.42 2.03 2.39
C GLY A 53 1.31 1.70 3.87
N TRP A 54 0.63 2.58 4.61
CA TRP A 54 0.35 2.38 6.03
C TRP A 54 -0.42 1.08 6.35
N PRO A 55 -1.39 0.61 5.53
CA PRO A 55 -2.07 -0.65 5.79
C PRO A 55 -1.12 -1.84 5.86
N THR A 56 -0.12 -1.89 4.96
CA THR A 56 0.88 -2.96 4.94
C THR A 56 1.75 -2.94 6.18
N VAL A 57 2.18 -1.75 6.63
CA VAL A 57 2.90 -1.62 7.91
C VAL A 57 2.04 -2.12 9.06
N LYS A 58 0.77 -1.69 9.13
CA LYS A 58 -0.18 -2.11 10.17
C LYS A 58 -0.39 -3.62 10.16
N ALA A 59 -0.57 -4.23 8.99
CA ALA A 59 -0.79 -5.67 8.87
C ALA A 59 0.44 -6.46 9.36
N ILE A 60 1.64 -6.12 8.86
CA ILE A 60 2.86 -6.86 9.18
C ILE A 60 3.26 -6.66 10.65
N VAL A 61 3.30 -5.41 11.13
CA VAL A 61 3.70 -5.11 12.51
C VAL A 61 2.62 -5.55 13.49
N GLY A 62 1.34 -5.32 13.17
CA GLY A 62 0.21 -5.76 13.99
C GLY A 62 0.18 -7.27 14.16
N ASN A 63 0.44 -8.04 13.10
CA ASN A 63 0.52 -9.48 13.18
C ASN A 63 1.68 -9.96 14.07
N LYS A 64 2.83 -9.27 14.07
CA LYS A 64 3.95 -9.59 14.95
C LYS A 64 3.65 -9.34 16.43
N ILE A 65 2.79 -8.37 16.75
CA ILE A 65 2.48 -7.96 18.12
C ILE A 65 1.28 -8.72 18.69
N ALA A 66 0.24 -8.94 17.88
CA ALA A 66 -1.05 -9.43 18.35
C ALA A 66 -1.73 -10.36 17.32
N ALA A 67 -1.01 -11.39 16.86
CA ALA A 67 -1.50 -12.37 15.87
C ALA A 67 -2.90 -12.91 16.20
N GLY A 68 -3.13 -13.40 17.41
CA GLY A 68 -4.43 -13.97 17.78
C GLY A 68 -5.60 -12.97 17.75
N TYR A 69 -5.35 -11.68 17.96
CA TYR A 69 -6.38 -10.65 17.75
C TYR A 69 -6.63 -10.41 16.26
N ALA A 70 -5.57 -10.34 15.45
CA ALA A 70 -5.68 -10.20 14.00
C ALA A 70 -6.48 -11.37 13.40
N ASP A 71 -6.22 -12.60 13.82
CA ASP A 71 -6.92 -13.80 13.37
C ASP A 71 -8.41 -13.74 13.69
N ARG A 72 -8.77 -13.40 14.94
CA ARG A 72 -10.18 -13.25 15.33
C ARG A 72 -10.89 -12.17 14.52
N ARG A 73 -10.23 -11.03 14.29
CA ARG A 73 -10.81 -9.96 13.46
C ARG A 73 -10.99 -10.42 12.03
N LEU A 74 -9.99 -11.05 11.42
CA LEU A 74 -10.08 -11.57 10.05
C LEU A 74 -11.15 -12.66 9.91
N ALA A 75 -11.32 -13.52 10.91
CA ALA A 75 -12.39 -14.52 10.94
C ALA A 75 -13.79 -13.88 10.91
N THR A 76 -13.95 -12.69 11.49
CA THR A 76 -15.25 -11.98 11.50
C THR A 76 -15.48 -11.11 10.28
N ILE A 77 -14.47 -10.35 9.82
CA ILE A 77 -14.67 -9.31 8.79
C ILE A 77 -13.92 -9.57 7.47
N GLY A 78 -13.02 -10.54 7.43
CA GLY A 78 -12.08 -10.71 6.31
C GLY A 78 -12.78 -11.05 4.99
N TYR A 79 -13.79 -11.91 5.04
CA TYR A 79 -14.54 -12.34 3.86
C TYR A 79 -15.42 -11.23 3.29
N ASP A 80 -16.14 -10.51 4.16
CA ASP A 80 -17.01 -9.40 3.74
C ASP A 80 -16.21 -8.19 3.28
N ALA A 81 -15.06 -7.91 3.89
CA ALA A 81 -14.21 -6.78 3.49
C ALA A 81 -13.64 -6.91 2.06
N GLN A 82 -13.56 -8.14 1.53
CA GLN A 82 -13.12 -8.42 0.16
C GLN A 82 -14.25 -8.38 -0.87
N GLN A 83 -15.45 -7.93 -0.48
CA GLN A 83 -16.60 -7.86 -1.36
C GLN A 83 -17.25 -6.48 -1.34
N THR A 84 -17.79 -6.07 -2.49
CA THR A 84 -18.74 -4.96 -2.58
C THR A 84 -20.13 -5.41 -2.12
N ASP A 85 -21.11 -4.50 -2.10
CA ASP A 85 -22.52 -4.84 -1.90
C ASP A 85 -23.25 -5.29 -3.18
N VAL A 86 -22.54 -5.34 -4.31
CA VAL A 86 -23.10 -5.74 -5.61
C VAL A 86 -23.00 -7.27 -5.78
N PRO A 87 -24.10 -7.98 -6.11
CA PRO A 87 -24.05 -9.41 -6.44
C PRO A 87 -23.07 -9.72 -7.57
N GLU A 88 -22.39 -10.86 -7.48
CA GLU A 88 -21.51 -11.37 -8.53
C GLU A 88 -22.31 -12.07 -9.63
N ASP A 89 -21.85 -11.97 -10.87
CA ASP A 89 -22.38 -12.77 -11.98
C ASP A 89 -21.59 -14.10 -12.06
N PRO A 90 -22.18 -15.26 -11.72
CA PRO A 90 -21.48 -16.55 -11.74
C PRO A 90 -21.05 -17.00 -13.15
N CYS A 91 -21.69 -16.43 -14.18
CA CYS A 91 -21.49 -16.74 -15.59
C CYS A 91 -20.52 -15.78 -16.30
N ARG A 92 -20.03 -14.72 -15.62
CA ARG A 92 -19.08 -13.79 -16.23
C ARG A 92 -17.82 -14.50 -16.70
N SER A 93 -17.27 -14.02 -17.80
CA SER A 93 -15.97 -14.49 -18.31
C SER A 93 -14.86 -14.27 -17.28
N SER A 94 -13.87 -15.15 -17.28
CA SER A 94 -12.71 -15.05 -16.38
C SER A 94 -11.46 -15.63 -16.99
N ASN A 95 -10.30 -15.22 -16.48
CA ASN A 95 -8.98 -15.60 -16.99
C ASN A 95 -8.45 -16.96 -16.49
N LEU A 96 -9.24 -17.76 -15.77
CA LEU A 96 -8.76 -19.00 -15.12
C LEU A 96 -8.43 -20.12 -16.12
N TRP A 97 -9.32 -20.35 -17.09
CA TRP A 97 -9.19 -21.48 -18.03
C TRP A 97 -8.63 -21.08 -19.38
N ARG A 98 -8.83 -19.81 -19.76
CA ARG A 98 -8.38 -19.23 -21.02
C ARG A 98 -8.04 -17.75 -20.79
N PRO A 99 -7.05 -17.19 -21.50
CA PRO A 99 -6.83 -15.76 -21.49
C PRO A 99 -8.09 -15.00 -21.88
N LEU A 100 -8.36 -13.88 -21.21
CA LEU A 100 -9.43 -12.99 -21.61
C LEU A 100 -8.87 -11.99 -22.63
N ALA A 101 -9.42 -11.98 -23.84
CA ALA A 101 -8.97 -11.09 -24.91
C ALA A 101 -9.13 -9.61 -24.55
N GLY A 102 -8.35 -8.75 -25.22
CA GLY A 102 -8.37 -7.29 -25.04
C GLY A 102 -7.25 -6.76 -24.15
N ASP A 103 -7.07 -5.44 -24.20
CA ASP A 103 -6.23 -4.70 -23.27
C ASP A 103 -7.08 -4.29 -22.06
N HIS A 104 -6.69 -4.78 -20.88
CA HIS A 104 -7.39 -4.52 -19.62
C HIS A 104 -6.83 -3.29 -18.89
N GLY A 105 -5.77 -2.67 -19.43
CA GLY A 105 -5.09 -1.55 -18.82
C GLY A 105 -4.38 -1.89 -17.50
N ALA A 106 -3.93 -0.86 -16.80
CA ALA A 106 -3.29 -0.99 -15.50
C ALA A 106 -4.25 -0.75 -14.33
N HIS A 107 -5.31 0.03 -14.55
CA HIS A 107 -6.24 0.50 -13.53
C HIS A 107 -7.48 -0.40 -13.52
N GLY A 108 -7.93 -0.77 -12.31
CA GLY A 108 -9.22 -1.43 -12.14
C GLY A 108 -10.36 -0.41 -11.99
N ARG A 109 -11.56 -0.93 -11.77
CA ARG A 109 -12.79 -0.13 -11.59
C ARG A 109 -12.87 0.75 -10.32
N PHE A 110 -11.80 0.90 -9.54
CA PHE A 110 -11.82 1.58 -8.24
C PHE A 110 -11.13 2.96 -8.25
N ASP A 111 -11.04 3.63 -9.40
CA ASP A 111 -10.33 4.91 -9.54
C ASP A 111 -10.81 5.98 -8.56
N ASP A 112 -12.13 6.10 -8.38
CA ASP A 112 -12.74 7.08 -7.48
C ASP A 112 -12.43 6.83 -5.99
N LEU A 113 -12.00 5.60 -5.64
CA LEU A 113 -11.67 5.19 -4.27
C LEU A 113 -10.16 5.09 -4.03
N ALA A 114 -9.37 5.03 -5.10
CA ALA A 114 -7.97 4.69 -5.05
C ALA A 114 -7.08 5.92 -4.81
N ARG A 115 -6.12 5.78 -3.90
CA ARG A 115 -5.17 6.83 -3.57
C ARG A 115 -3.98 6.80 -4.52
N ALA A 116 -3.74 7.90 -5.23
CA ALA A 116 -2.59 8.04 -6.13
C ALA A 116 -1.23 8.15 -5.40
N ARG A 117 -1.23 8.44 -4.09
CA ARG A 117 -0.02 8.72 -3.29
C ARG A 117 -0.05 8.01 -1.94
N SER A 118 1.13 7.69 -1.42
CA SER A 118 1.33 7.12 -0.09
C SER A 118 2.37 7.96 0.67
N LEU A 119 1.94 8.64 1.73
CA LEU A 119 2.84 9.41 2.60
C LEU A 119 3.87 8.50 3.27
N GLN A 120 3.46 7.30 3.68
CA GLN A 120 4.36 6.32 4.28
C GLN A 120 5.46 5.90 3.28
N LEU A 121 5.12 5.65 2.01
CA LEU A 121 6.12 5.30 1.00
C LEU A 121 7.06 6.48 0.74
N TRP A 122 6.54 7.70 0.66
CA TRP A 122 7.34 8.91 0.49
C TRP A 122 8.37 9.08 1.63
N LEU A 123 7.95 8.88 2.88
CA LEU A 123 8.84 8.90 4.04
C LEU A 123 9.87 7.76 3.97
N ALA A 124 9.44 6.54 3.67
CA ALA A 124 10.29 5.36 3.65
C ALA A 124 11.42 5.46 2.63
N THR A 125 11.12 6.02 1.44
CA THR A 125 12.05 6.22 0.33
C THR A 125 12.99 7.42 0.54
N ARG A 126 12.61 8.40 1.39
CA ARG A 126 13.39 9.62 1.67
C ARG A 126 13.99 9.69 3.07
N ARG A 127 13.92 8.60 3.84
CA ARG A 127 14.34 8.57 5.26
C ARG A 127 15.75 9.10 5.51
N ARG A 128 16.71 8.83 4.62
CA ARG A 128 18.10 9.30 4.73
C ARG A 128 18.19 10.81 4.55
N SER A 129 17.57 11.35 3.49
CA SER A 129 17.52 12.78 3.23
C SER A 129 16.81 13.53 4.35
N ILE A 130 15.69 12.99 4.85
CA ILE A 130 14.95 13.56 5.98
C ILE A 130 15.84 13.59 7.23
N ALA A 131 16.50 12.48 7.57
CA ALA A 131 17.41 12.42 8.72
C ALA A 131 18.57 13.42 8.59
N ALA A 132 19.15 13.55 7.40
CA ALA A 132 20.22 14.52 7.13
C ALA A 132 19.73 15.97 7.33
N THR A 133 18.55 16.32 6.80
CA THR A 133 17.97 17.65 6.96
C THR A 133 17.66 17.97 8.42
N ILE A 134 17.11 17.01 9.18
CA ILE A 134 16.84 17.18 10.61
C ILE A 134 18.15 17.36 11.39
N ALA A 135 19.18 16.56 11.09
CA ALA A 135 20.48 16.67 11.73
C ALA A 135 21.13 18.04 11.46
N LEU A 136 21.10 18.50 10.21
CA LEU A 136 21.62 19.82 9.85
C LEU A 136 20.87 20.95 10.57
N ALA A 137 19.54 20.88 10.61
CA ALA A 137 18.73 21.88 11.33
C ALA A 137 19.07 21.92 12.83
N ALA A 138 19.28 20.75 13.46
CA ALA A 138 19.68 20.67 14.86
C ALA A 138 21.06 21.30 15.11
N ILE A 139 22.03 21.08 14.22
CA ILE A 139 23.36 21.68 14.30
C ILE A 139 23.28 23.20 14.17
N VAL A 140 22.53 23.71 13.19
CA VAL A 140 22.33 25.16 13.00
C VAL A 140 21.67 25.79 14.22
N MET A 141 20.61 25.17 14.77
CA MET A 141 19.97 25.67 15.98
C MET A 141 20.91 25.68 17.19
N ALA A 142 21.74 24.65 17.36
CA ALA A 142 22.73 24.59 18.43
C ALA A 142 23.79 25.69 18.27
N ALA A 143 24.28 25.93 17.06
CA ALA A 143 25.25 26.99 16.77
C ALA A 143 24.67 28.40 17.01
N LEU A 144 23.42 28.65 16.60
CA LEU A 144 22.73 29.91 16.86
C LEU A 144 22.54 30.15 18.36
N ARG A 145 22.19 29.11 19.13
CA ARG A 145 22.08 29.18 20.60
C ARG A 145 23.41 29.40 21.30
N LEU A 146 24.50 28.81 20.80
CA LEU A 146 25.84 29.07 21.33
C LEU A 146 26.25 30.52 21.07
N ARG A 147 26.00 31.03 19.86
CA ARG A 147 26.33 32.41 19.47
C ARG A 147 25.55 33.44 20.30
N SER A 148 24.27 33.20 20.57
CA SER A 148 23.45 34.09 21.41
C SER A 148 23.85 34.08 22.89
N ARG A 149 24.47 32.99 23.38
CA ARG A 149 24.98 32.90 24.76
C ARG A 149 26.34 33.56 24.95
N VAL A 150 27.16 33.62 23.91
CA VAL A 150 28.47 34.29 23.95
C VAL A 150 28.34 35.81 23.75
N ALA A 151 27.24 36.26 23.13
CA ALA A 151 26.95 37.67 22.88
C ALA A 151 26.16 38.37 24.02
N ALA A 152 25.81 37.66 25.08
CA ALA A 152 25.14 38.16 26.29
C ALA A 152 26.09 38.04 27.49
#